data_AF-F4PR49-F1
#
_entry.id   AF-F4PR49-F1
#
_cell.length_a   1.000
_cell.length_b   1.000
_cell.length_c   1.000
_cell.angle_alpha   90.00
_cell.angle_beta   90.00
_cell.angle_gamma   90.00
#
_symmetry.space_group_name_H-M   'P 1'
#
loop_
_entity.id
_entity.type
_entity.pdbx_description
1 polymer ?
#
loop_
_entity_poly.entity_id
_entity_poly.type
_entity_poly.pdbx_seq_one_letter_code
_entity_poly.pdbx_strand_id
1 'polypeptide(L)'
;MVLNKRSVEESLRKDLKHHQQSASIGSVAAVANKTTSSPVNAAKKKSNVNNNNNNNNNNNNTATNNNVTTKQQRKQQLLKTTKKNFHHNRTVVVAIGVFMFFYYLSMMYVRYQHRGVIGFADSLWLCNLAVIFGFVSIWLDRPFLLGVALNATLIVHALWVIDVISYFTVGVFPIGNAEYISWPNITWGEIITSTHHAWFVPLSIFCLHRNGGYPRKGWVGSMAMTIPVVSISKLFPRVILLASGEQFYLNINQAHEWWEDMEGWPWDLIPKEKNEYFLFLICFSGVLFTVTHAFMKLLCYLVIKKN
;
A
#
# COMPACT_ATOMS: atom_id res chain seq x y z
N MET A 1 5.92 -34.44 3.45
CA MET A 1 5.52 -33.12 2.90
C MET A 1 5.81 -33.16 1.41
N VAL A 2 4.78 -33.40 0.59
CA VAL A 2 4.94 -33.56 -0.85
C VAL A 2 5.12 -32.17 -1.44
N LEU A 3 6.34 -31.84 -1.86
CA LEU A 3 6.60 -30.63 -2.65
C LEU A 3 5.67 -30.64 -3.87
N ASN A 4 4.94 -29.57 -4.07
CA ASN A 4 4.02 -29.42 -5.19
C ASN A 4 4.83 -29.40 -6.50
N LYS A 5 5.00 -30.57 -7.13
CA LYS A 5 5.73 -30.73 -8.40
C LYS A 5 5.18 -29.85 -9.53
N ARG A 6 3.94 -29.33 -9.41
CA ARG A 6 3.32 -28.53 -10.47
C ARG A 6 4.04 -27.21 -10.75
N SER A 7 4.51 -26.45 -9.75
CA SER A 7 5.11 -25.13 -10.07
C SER A 7 6.48 -25.26 -10.73
N VAL A 8 7.26 -26.28 -10.35
CA VAL A 8 8.54 -26.60 -10.99
C VAL A 8 8.34 -27.16 -12.41
N GLU A 9 7.34 -28.01 -12.62
CA GLU A 9 7.01 -28.52 -13.95
C GLU A 9 6.40 -27.44 -14.87
N GLU A 10 5.68 -26.47 -14.33
CA GLU A 10 5.16 -25.33 -15.09
C GLU A 10 6.25 -24.31 -15.47
N SER A 11 7.22 -24.03 -14.59
CA SER A 11 8.34 -23.16 -14.96
C SER A 11 9.21 -23.81 -16.05
N LEU A 12 9.52 -25.10 -15.91
CA LEU A 12 10.24 -25.88 -16.95
C LEU A 12 9.48 -25.92 -18.28
N ARG A 13 8.15 -26.01 -18.26
CA ARG A 13 7.32 -25.97 -19.48
C ARG A 13 7.28 -24.60 -20.14
N LYS A 14 7.29 -23.50 -19.38
CA LYS A 14 7.34 -22.14 -19.94
C LYS A 14 8.69 -21.88 -20.62
N ASP A 15 9.80 -22.31 -20.03
CA ASP A 15 11.14 -22.18 -20.62
C ASP A 15 11.29 -23.00 -21.92
N LEU A 16 10.76 -24.22 -21.94
CA LEU A 16 10.75 -25.07 -23.14
C LEU A 16 9.96 -24.46 -24.30
N LYS A 17 8.84 -23.76 -24.02
CA LYS A 17 8.05 -23.08 -25.05
C LYS A 17 8.76 -21.84 -25.61
N HIS A 18 9.47 -21.08 -24.78
CA HIS A 18 10.24 -19.93 -25.23
C HIS A 18 11.44 -20.32 -26.11
N HIS A 19 12.08 -21.46 -25.83
CA HIS A 19 13.14 -21.99 -26.70
C HIS A 19 12.63 -22.57 -28.03
N GLN A 20 11.39 -23.06 -28.10
CA GLN A 20 10.81 -23.53 -29.37
C GLN A 20 10.32 -22.39 -30.28
N GLN A 21 9.87 -21.26 -29.73
CA GLN A 21 9.42 -20.11 -30.53
C GLN A 21 10.57 -19.23 -31.07
N SER A 22 11.75 -19.27 -30.46
CA SER A 22 12.92 -18.51 -30.93
C SER A 22 13.65 -19.16 -32.12
N ALA A 23 13.26 -20.37 -32.52
CA ALA A 23 13.87 -21.10 -33.63
C ALA A 23 13.14 -20.97 -34.99
N SER A 24 12.02 -20.23 -35.09
CA SER A 24 11.17 -20.28 -36.31
C SER A 24 10.89 -18.95 -37.03
N ILE A 25 11.52 -17.83 -36.67
CA ILE A 25 11.20 -16.53 -37.29
C ILE A 25 12.38 -16.00 -38.10
N GLY A 26 12.50 -16.53 -39.32
CA GLY A 26 13.29 -15.98 -40.41
C GLY A 26 12.40 -15.50 -41.56
N SER A 27 12.53 -14.21 -41.91
CA SER A 27 12.04 -13.54 -43.13
C SER A 27 10.52 -13.38 -43.33
N VAL A 28 10.04 -12.16 -43.56
CA VAL A 28 9.64 -11.59 -44.87
C VAL A 28 9.24 -10.11 -44.67
N ALA A 29 9.42 -9.34 -45.76
CA ALA A 29 9.58 -7.91 -45.88
C ALA A 29 8.30 -7.02 -45.84
N ALA A 30 8.59 -5.75 -45.59
CA ALA A 30 8.01 -4.48 -46.06
C ALA A 30 6.70 -4.47 -46.89
N VAL A 31 5.73 -3.64 -46.47
CA VAL A 31 4.81 -2.91 -47.36
C VAL A 31 4.45 -1.53 -46.74
N ALA A 32 4.20 -0.57 -47.62
CA ALA A 32 4.29 0.88 -47.46
C ALA A 32 3.00 1.63 -47.03
N ASN A 33 3.22 2.90 -46.65
CA ASN A 33 2.42 4.13 -46.83
C ASN A 33 0.88 4.11 -46.69
N LYS A 34 0.37 4.97 -45.79
CA LYS A 34 -0.69 5.93 -46.18
C LYS A 34 -0.80 7.14 -45.23
N THR A 35 -0.55 8.31 -45.80
CA THR A 35 -0.98 9.65 -45.37
C THR A 35 -2.50 9.78 -45.36
N THR A 36 -3.07 10.44 -44.32
CA THR A 36 -4.22 11.35 -44.47
C THR A 36 -4.28 12.36 -43.33
N SER A 37 -4.32 13.62 -43.74
CA SER A 37 -4.67 14.83 -43.02
C SER A 37 -6.14 14.88 -42.56
N SER A 38 -6.42 15.56 -41.44
CA SER A 38 -7.37 16.70 -41.41
C SER A 38 -7.47 17.33 -40.00
N PRO A 39 -7.60 18.68 -39.90
CA PRO A 39 -7.89 19.41 -38.66
C PRO A 39 -9.36 19.82 -38.58
N VAL A 40 -9.98 19.82 -37.39
CA VAL A 40 -11.30 20.45 -37.16
C VAL A 40 -11.40 21.08 -35.77
N ASN A 41 -11.33 22.43 -35.78
CA ASN A 41 -12.19 23.43 -35.15
C ASN A 41 -12.80 23.24 -33.73
N ALA A 42 -12.53 24.28 -32.94
CA ALA A 42 -13.48 25.19 -32.26
C ALA A 42 -14.43 24.64 -31.16
N ALA A 43 -14.36 25.25 -29.97
CA ALA A 43 -15.42 26.16 -29.50
C ALA A 43 -15.10 26.77 -28.12
N LYS A 44 -15.32 28.09 -28.04
CA LYS A 44 -15.40 28.91 -26.83
C LYS A 44 -16.53 28.44 -25.90
N LYS A 45 -16.35 28.58 -24.59
CA LYS A 45 -17.42 29.12 -23.73
C LYS A 45 -16.86 29.87 -22.52
N LYS A 46 -16.98 31.21 -22.59
CA LYS A 46 -16.97 32.11 -21.43
C LYS A 46 -18.28 31.94 -20.68
N SER A 47 -18.24 31.90 -19.36
CA SER A 47 -19.36 32.37 -18.53
C SER A 47 -18.81 33.11 -17.31
N ASN A 48 -18.83 34.43 -17.44
CA ASN A 48 -18.90 35.37 -16.33
C ASN A 48 -20.19 35.07 -15.54
N VAL A 49 -20.07 34.83 -14.24
CA VAL A 49 -21.15 35.12 -13.30
C VAL A 49 -20.58 36.02 -12.22
N ASN A 50 -20.84 37.30 -12.44
CA ASN A 50 -20.82 38.36 -11.45
C ASN A 50 -22.03 38.13 -10.53
N ASN A 51 -21.86 38.16 -9.21
CA ASN A 51 -22.92 38.71 -8.38
C ASN A 51 -22.37 39.30 -7.08
N ASN A 52 -22.34 40.63 -7.08
CA ASN A 52 -22.39 41.51 -5.93
C ASN A 52 -23.67 41.26 -5.13
N ASN A 53 -23.57 41.20 -3.80
CA ASN A 53 -24.49 41.92 -2.91
C ASN A 53 -23.81 42.03 -1.53
N ASN A 54 -23.27 43.19 -1.16
CA ASN A 54 -23.97 44.31 -0.49
C ASN A 54 -24.53 43.84 0.87
N ASN A 55 -23.76 43.99 1.95
CA ASN A 55 -23.64 45.17 2.81
C ASN A 55 -24.87 45.41 3.71
N ASN A 56 -24.54 45.71 4.97
CA ASN A 56 -25.33 46.42 5.96
C ASN A 56 -26.47 45.65 6.66
N ASN A 57 -26.26 45.29 7.93
CA ASN A 57 -27.03 46.01 8.94
C ASN A 57 -26.28 46.11 10.29
N ASN A 58 -26.27 47.36 10.75
CA ASN A 58 -25.68 47.89 11.96
C ASN A 58 -26.87 48.16 12.90
N ASN A 59 -26.98 47.48 14.06
CA ASN A 59 -27.39 48.19 15.28
C ASN A 59 -27.35 47.36 16.57
N ASN A 60 -27.06 48.12 17.63
CA ASN A 60 -27.36 47.93 19.06
C ASN A 60 -26.37 47.15 19.93
N ASN A 61 -25.33 47.90 20.31
CA ASN A 61 -24.68 47.88 21.61
C ASN A 61 -25.69 48.04 22.76
N THR A 62 -25.96 46.98 23.51
CA THR A 62 -25.98 47.02 24.99
C THR A 62 -25.93 45.59 25.53
N ALA A 63 -25.00 45.29 26.45
CA ALA A 63 -24.86 44.04 27.20
C ALA A 63 -24.19 42.82 26.52
N THR A 64 -23.05 42.97 25.83
CA THR A 64 -22.36 41.82 25.19
C THR A 64 -20.85 41.72 25.42
N ASN A 65 -20.35 42.06 26.62
CA ASN A 65 -18.92 41.91 26.94
C ASN A 65 -18.51 40.57 27.58
N ASN A 66 -19.45 39.65 27.86
CA ASN A 66 -19.13 38.34 28.46
C ASN A 66 -19.11 37.15 27.46
N ASN A 67 -19.45 37.37 26.19
CA ASN A 67 -19.58 36.27 25.19
C ASN A 67 -18.39 36.12 24.23
N VAL A 68 -17.42 37.05 24.24
CA VAL A 68 -16.24 36.94 23.37
C VAL A 68 -15.21 35.96 23.97
N THR A 69 -15.12 35.90 25.30
CA THR A 69 -14.22 35.00 26.04
C THR A 69 -14.58 33.52 25.82
N THR A 70 -15.87 33.20 25.70
CA THR A 70 -16.34 31.82 25.53
C THR A 70 -16.00 31.22 24.17
N LYS A 71 -15.98 31.99 23.06
CA LYS A 71 -15.61 31.45 21.73
C LYS A 71 -14.13 31.11 21.64
N GLN A 72 -13.24 31.96 22.17
CA GLN A 72 -11.80 31.65 22.19
C GLN A 72 -11.47 30.51 23.16
N GLN A 73 -12.10 30.46 24.34
CA GLN A 73 -11.93 29.34 25.27
C GLN A 73 -12.48 28.02 24.69
N ARG A 74 -13.61 28.03 23.99
CA ARG A 74 -14.10 26.84 23.25
C ARG A 74 -13.13 26.41 22.16
N LYS A 75 -12.56 27.36 21.40
CA LYS A 75 -11.57 27.04 20.35
C LYS A 75 -10.28 26.46 20.97
N GLN A 76 -9.81 27.01 22.09
CA GLN A 76 -8.65 26.49 22.81
C GLN A 76 -8.91 25.13 23.48
N GLN A 77 -10.12 24.89 24.03
CA GLN A 77 -10.52 23.58 24.55
C GLN A 77 -10.69 22.55 23.42
N LEU A 78 -11.28 22.92 22.28
CA LEU A 78 -11.36 22.08 21.08
C LEU A 78 -9.97 21.72 20.54
N LEU A 79 -9.02 22.66 20.56
CA LEU A 79 -7.63 22.44 20.16
C LEU A 79 -6.86 21.57 21.17
N LYS A 80 -7.11 21.73 22.48
CA LYS A 80 -6.52 20.87 23.53
C LYS A 80 -7.06 19.44 23.48
N THR A 81 -8.32 19.24 23.08
CA THR A 81 -8.93 17.91 22.93
C THR A 81 -8.54 17.18 21.64
N THR A 82 -7.78 17.81 20.72
CA THR A 82 -7.44 17.18 19.44
C THR A 82 -6.15 16.37 19.44
N LYS A 83 -5.32 16.39 20.51
CA LYS A 83 -4.18 15.46 20.62
C LYS A 83 -4.69 14.09 21.05
N LYS A 84 -5.17 13.32 20.06
CA LYS A 84 -5.43 11.89 20.23
C LYS A 84 -4.09 11.18 20.37
N ASN A 85 -3.75 10.83 21.59
CA ASN A 85 -2.56 10.06 21.96
C ASN A 85 -2.99 8.67 22.44
N PHE A 86 -2.04 7.75 22.54
CA PHE A 86 -2.22 6.40 23.09
C PHE A 86 -2.31 6.45 24.62
N HIS A 87 -3.48 6.82 25.14
CA HIS A 87 -3.73 6.89 26.59
C HIS A 87 -4.20 5.57 27.20
N HIS A 88 -5.02 4.82 26.48
CA HIS A 88 -5.63 3.58 26.99
C HIS A 88 -4.70 2.39 26.76
N ASN A 89 -4.54 1.56 27.81
CA ASN A 89 -3.70 0.37 27.81
C ASN A 89 -2.24 0.65 27.39
N ARG A 90 -1.68 1.78 27.83
CA ARG A 90 -0.36 2.26 27.39
C ARG A 90 0.73 1.20 27.50
N THR A 91 0.78 0.43 28.59
CA THR A 91 1.76 -0.67 28.76
C THR A 91 1.66 -1.70 27.64
N VAL A 92 0.44 -2.14 27.28
CA VAL A 92 0.21 -3.10 26.20
C VAL A 92 0.55 -2.49 24.84
N VAL A 93 0.15 -1.23 24.60
CA VAL A 93 0.48 -0.53 23.34
C VAL A 93 1.99 -0.38 23.17
N VAL A 94 2.70 0.00 24.24
CA VAL A 94 4.17 0.09 24.23
C VAL A 94 4.80 -1.29 24.00
N ALA A 95 4.30 -2.35 24.64
CA ALA A 95 4.77 -3.71 24.41
C ALA A 95 4.59 -4.15 22.95
N ILE A 96 3.46 -3.82 22.31
CA ILE A 96 3.22 -4.06 20.87
C ILE A 96 4.22 -3.27 20.02
N GLY A 97 4.49 -2.00 20.36
CA GLY A 97 5.49 -1.18 19.65
C GLY A 97 6.91 -1.76 19.76
N VAL A 98 7.30 -2.21 20.96
CA VAL A 98 8.58 -2.89 21.21
C VAL A 98 8.66 -4.19 20.41
N PHE A 99 7.58 -5.00 20.40
CA PHE A 99 7.49 -6.20 19.59
C PHE A 99 7.67 -5.90 18.09
N MET A 100 6.96 -4.90 17.55
CA MET A 100 7.09 -4.49 16.15
C MET A 100 8.53 -4.05 15.81
N PHE A 101 9.19 -3.31 16.70
CA PHE A 101 10.57 -2.88 16.53
C PHE A 101 11.54 -4.08 16.45
N PHE A 102 11.50 -4.99 17.44
CA PHE A 102 12.38 -6.16 17.44
C PHE A 102 12.05 -7.15 16.32
N TYR A 103 10.78 -7.26 15.94
CA TYR A 103 10.37 -8.04 14.77
C TYR A 103 10.99 -7.46 13.50
N TYR A 104 10.93 -6.14 13.30
CA TYR A 104 11.52 -5.48 12.15
C TYR A 104 13.04 -5.68 12.09
N LEU A 105 13.75 -5.53 13.23
CA LEU A 105 15.19 -5.82 13.30
C LEU A 105 15.51 -7.27 12.94
N SER A 106 14.73 -8.22 13.48
CA SER A 106 14.88 -9.65 13.16
C SER A 106 14.63 -9.92 11.67
N MET A 107 13.60 -9.31 11.09
CA MET A 107 13.31 -9.41 9.66
C MET A 107 14.46 -8.89 8.80
N MET A 108 15.02 -7.73 9.14
CA MET A 108 16.17 -7.16 8.44
C MET A 108 17.40 -8.05 8.54
N TYR A 109 17.71 -8.53 9.74
CA TYR A 109 18.84 -9.42 9.96
C TYR A 109 18.70 -10.71 9.14
N VAL A 110 17.56 -11.41 9.24
CA VAL A 110 17.32 -12.68 8.55
C VAL A 110 17.37 -12.50 7.03
N ARG A 111 16.72 -11.47 6.49
CA ARG A 111 16.73 -11.21 5.04
C ARG A 111 18.11 -10.82 4.53
N TYR A 112 18.87 -10.05 5.32
CA TYR A 112 20.26 -9.73 5.00
C TYR A 112 21.15 -10.97 5.00
N GLN A 113 21.02 -11.87 5.98
CA GLN A 113 21.79 -13.11 6.02
C GLN A 113 21.52 -13.99 4.79
N HIS A 114 20.28 -14.00 4.29
CA HIS A 114 19.91 -14.84 3.15
C HIS A 114 20.24 -14.21 1.78
N ARG A 115 19.97 -12.91 1.61
CA ARG A 115 20.03 -12.23 0.29
C ARG A 115 21.06 -11.09 0.23
N GLY A 116 21.85 -10.89 1.29
CA GLY A 116 22.79 -9.77 1.39
C GLY A 116 22.10 -8.41 1.29
N VAL A 117 22.69 -7.50 0.51
CA VAL A 117 22.16 -6.13 0.31
C VAL A 117 20.78 -6.14 -0.35
N ILE A 118 20.43 -7.16 -1.13
CA ILE A 118 19.09 -7.30 -1.73
C ILE A 118 18.04 -7.50 -0.63
N GLY A 119 18.38 -8.20 0.45
CA GLY A 119 17.53 -8.35 1.63
C GLY A 119 17.22 -7.02 2.34
N PHE A 120 18.09 -6.01 2.20
CA PHE A 120 17.77 -4.65 2.65
C PHE A 120 16.83 -3.94 1.68
N ALA A 121 16.95 -4.16 0.37
CA ALA A 121 16.00 -3.60 -0.60
C ALA A 121 14.58 -4.13 -0.34
N ASP A 122 14.45 -5.39 0.09
CA ASP A 122 13.17 -5.95 0.54
C ASP A 122 12.55 -5.18 1.72
N SER A 123 13.29 -4.39 2.49
CA SER A 123 12.72 -3.54 3.55
C SER A 123 11.77 -2.45 3.02
N LEU A 124 11.93 -2.09 1.75
CA LEU A 124 11.16 -1.05 1.09
C LEU A 124 9.77 -1.50 0.65
N TRP A 125 9.45 -2.79 0.75
CA TRP A 125 8.08 -3.26 0.57
C TRP A 125 7.16 -2.52 1.55
N LEU A 126 6.02 -2.06 1.05
CA LEU A 126 5.09 -1.21 1.80
C LEU A 126 4.58 -1.88 3.08
N CYS A 127 4.41 -3.20 3.07
CA CYS A 127 4.08 -4.01 4.24
C CYS A 127 5.18 -3.99 5.32
N ASN A 128 6.45 -4.03 4.92
CA ASN A 128 7.59 -3.94 5.82
C ASN A 128 7.71 -2.52 6.40
N LEU A 129 7.56 -1.50 5.56
CA LEU A 129 7.51 -0.10 5.99
C LEU A 129 6.36 0.15 6.97
N ALA A 130 5.20 -0.50 6.78
CA ALA A 130 4.08 -0.36 7.71
C ALA A 130 4.42 -0.79 9.13
N VAL A 131 5.26 -1.83 9.32
CA VAL A 131 5.77 -2.21 10.65
C VAL A 131 6.60 -1.07 11.27
N ILE A 132 7.42 -0.39 10.47
CA ILE A 132 8.18 0.79 10.91
C ILE A 132 7.25 1.91 11.36
N PHE A 133 6.29 2.27 10.51
CA PHE A 133 5.29 3.29 10.85
C PHE A 133 4.49 2.89 12.09
N GLY A 134 4.26 1.59 12.30
CA GLY A 134 3.59 1.06 13.48
C GLY A 134 4.34 1.36 14.78
N PHE A 135 5.60 0.96 14.89
CA PHE A 135 6.38 1.22 16.11
C PHE A 135 6.71 2.71 16.27
N VAL A 136 7.01 3.44 15.17
CA VAL A 136 7.28 4.89 15.21
C VAL A 136 6.03 5.66 15.64
N SER A 137 4.85 5.23 15.19
CA SER A 137 3.57 5.79 15.65
C SER A 137 3.44 5.68 17.16
N ILE A 138 3.74 4.51 17.73
CA ILE A 138 3.61 4.25 19.17
C ILE A 138 4.66 5.04 19.95
N TRP A 139 5.90 5.05 19.48
CA TRP A 139 7.01 5.76 20.13
C TRP A 139 6.80 7.28 20.15
N LEU A 140 6.35 7.87 19.03
CA LEU A 140 6.05 9.30 18.93
C LEU A 140 4.67 9.67 19.50
N ASP A 141 3.90 8.70 19.95
CA ASP A 141 2.54 8.87 20.45
C ASP A 141 1.60 9.53 19.41
N ARG A 142 1.72 9.11 18.14
CA ARG A 142 1.01 9.68 16.98
C ARG A 142 0.17 8.64 16.23
N PRO A 143 -1.06 8.30 16.68
CA PRO A 143 -1.91 7.28 16.05
C PRO A 143 -2.21 7.53 14.56
N PHE A 144 -2.04 8.77 14.09
CA PHE A 144 -2.05 9.11 12.67
C PHE A 144 -1.14 8.20 11.83
N LEU A 145 0.12 7.99 12.24
CA LEU A 145 1.08 7.19 11.47
C LEU A 145 0.67 5.71 11.40
N LEU A 146 0.16 5.15 12.51
CA LEU A 146 -0.42 3.80 12.52
C LEU A 146 -1.63 3.70 11.58
N GLY A 147 -2.47 4.75 11.52
CA GLY A 147 -3.58 4.82 10.58
C GLY A 147 -3.15 4.91 9.11
N VAL A 148 -2.04 5.59 8.81
CA VAL A 148 -1.43 5.62 7.48
C VAL A 148 -0.95 4.23 7.06
N ALA A 149 -0.21 3.56 7.95
CA ALA A 149 0.31 2.22 7.74
C ALA A 149 -0.83 1.21 7.52
N LEU A 150 -1.82 1.21 8.42
CA LEU A 150 -2.98 0.33 8.35
C LEU A 150 -3.77 0.55 7.05
N ASN A 151 -4.00 1.80 6.65
CA ASN A 151 -4.74 2.09 5.43
C ASN A 151 -3.98 1.70 4.16
N ALA A 152 -2.65 1.77 4.20
CA ALA A 152 -1.80 1.40 3.08
C ALA A 152 -1.71 -0.12 2.86
N THR A 153 -1.85 -0.92 3.92
CA THR A 153 -1.55 -2.36 3.85
C THR A 153 -2.72 -3.29 4.10
N LEU A 154 -3.88 -2.80 4.58
CA LEU A 154 -5.00 -3.64 4.99
C LEU A 154 -5.40 -4.69 3.93
N ILE A 155 -5.64 -4.26 2.69
CA ILE A 155 -6.13 -5.15 1.64
C ILE A 155 -5.05 -6.17 1.28
N VAL A 156 -3.80 -5.74 1.06
CA VAL A 156 -2.70 -6.65 0.71
C VAL A 156 -2.46 -7.69 1.81
N HIS A 157 -2.54 -7.28 3.09
CA HIS A 157 -2.44 -8.20 4.21
C HIS A 157 -3.62 -9.18 4.26
N ALA A 158 -4.85 -8.72 3.99
CA ALA A 158 -6.02 -9.58 3.93
C ALA A 158 -5.91 -10.61 2.79
N LEU A 159 -5.48 -10.20 1.60
CA LEU A 159 -5.25 -11.09 0.45
C LEU A 159 -4.19 -12.13 0.79
N TRP A 160 -3.07 -11.72 1.42
CA TRP A 160 -2.05 -12.65 1.88
C TRP A 160 -2.61 -13.69 2.87
N VAL A 161 -3.40 -13.26 3.85
CA VAL A 161 -4.00 -14.18 4.84
C VAL A 161 -4.96 -15.16 4.19
N ILE A 162 -5.79 -14.70 3.25
CA ILE A 162 -6.69 -15.57 2.48
C ILE A 162 -5.89 -16.64 1.74
N ASP A 163 -4.84 -16.23 1.03
CA ASP A 163 -3.96 -17.14 0.30
C ASP A 163 -3.33 -18.20 1.21
N VAL A 164 -2.78 -17.80 2.36
CA VAL A 164 -2.15 -18.73 3.29
C VAL A 164 -3.15 -19.74 3.85
N ILE A 165 -4.34 -19.28 4.24
CA ILE A 165 -5.41 -20.16 4.73
C ILE A 165 -5.85 -21.13 3.62
N SER A 166 -6.07 -20.64 2.41
CA SER A 166 -6.45 -21.47 1.26
C SER A 166 -5.38 -22.49 0.89
N TYR A 167 -4.10 -22.11 0.96
CA TYR A 167 -3.00 -23.04 0.71
C TYR A 167 -2.94 -24.16 1.75
N PHE A 168 -3.08 -23.85 3.04
CA PHE A 168 -3.05 -24.88 4.09
C PHE A 168 -4.32 -25.75 4.14
N THR A 169 -5.44 -25.29 3.58
CA THR A 169 -6.72 -26.03 3.61
C THR A 169 -7.00 -26.81 2.31
N VAL A 170 -6.70 -26.22 1.15
CA VAL A 170 -7.04 -26.75 -0.17
C VAL A 170 -5.79 -26.98 -1.05
N GLY A 171 -4.64 -26.41 -0.68
CA GLY A 171 -3.39 -26.53 -1.46
C GLY A 171 -3.28 -25.57 -2.64
N VAL A 172 -4.08 -24.49 -2.67
CA VAL A 172 -4.11 -23.48 -3.74
C VAL A 172 -3.95 -22.06 -3.21
N PHE A 173 -3.31 -21.20 -4.00
CA PHE A 173 -3.23 -19.75 -3.78
C PHE A 173 -4.25 -19.06 -4.70
N PRO A 174 -5.49 -18.79 -4.25
CA PRO A 174 -6.53 -18.22 -5.10
C PRO A 174 -6.19 -16.83 -5.65
N ILE A 175 -5.33 -16.06 -4.97
CA ILE A 175 -4.93 -14.71 -5.35
C ILE A 175 -3.46 -14.66 -5.81
N GLY A 176 -2.60 -15.52 -5.25
CA GLY A 176 -1.17 -15.61 -5.58
C GLY A 176 -0.25 -14.65 -4.78
N ASN A 177 -0.83 -13.75 -3.99
CA ASN A 177 -0.11 -12.76 -3.17
C ASN A 177 0.78 -13.38 -2.08
N ALA A 178 0.52 -14.63 -1.67
CA ALA A 178 1.39 -15.39 -0.74
C ALA A 178 2.09 -16.61 -1.38
N GLU A 179 2.07 -16.76 -2.71
CA GLU A 179 2.59 -17.96 -3.38
C GLU A 179 4.07 -18.24 -3.05
N TYR A 180 4.85 -17.18 -2.85
CA TYR A 180 6.28 -17.24 -2.55
C TYR A 180 6.63 -18.09 -1.31
N ILE A 181 5.71 -18.30 -0.38
CA ILE A 181 5.95 -19.15 0.80
C ILE A 181 6.05 -20.63 0.45
N SER A 182 5.66 -21.02 -0.77
CA SER A 182 5.73 -22.38 -1.29
C SER A 182 6.91 -22.62 -2.22
N TRP A 183 7.68 -21.57 -2.54
CA TRP A 183 8.82 -21.70 -3.43
C TRP A 183 9.89 -22.63 -2.82
N PRO A 184 10.53 -23.49 -3.62
CA PRO A 184 11.45 -24.50 -3.11
C PRO A 184 12.72 -23.89 -2.45
N ASN A 185 13.05 -22.64 -2.76
CA ASN A 185 14.19 -21.90 -2.23
C ASN A 185 13.83 -20.94 -1.08
N ILE A 186 12.57 -20.89 -0.65
CA ILE A 186 12.19 -20.03 0.48
C ILE A 186 12.72 -20.62 1.80
N THR A 187 13.30 -19.79 2.63
CA THR A 187 13.76 -20.21 3.97
C THR A 187 12.65 -20.08 5.00
N TRP A 188 12.72 -20.88 6.07
CA TRP A 188 11.85 -20.71 7.24
C TRP A 188 11.97 -19.32 7.86
N GLY A 189 13.16 -18.71 7.81
CA GLY A 189 13.36 -17.34 8.26
C GLY A 189 12.54 -16.33 7.46
N GLU A 190 12.49 -16.45 6.14
CA GLU A 190 11.67 -15.59 5.27
C GLU A 190 10.17 -15.81 5.50
N ILE A 191 9.74 -17.06 5.71
CA ILE A 191 8.35 -17.37 6.06
C ILE A 191 7.97 -16.71 7.40
N ILE A 192 8.77 -16.92 8.45
CA ILE A 192 8.51 -16.35 9.79
C ILE A 192 8.48 -14.83 9.74
N THR A 193 9.40 -14.21 9.01
CA THR A 193 9.47 -12.75 8.87
C THR A 193 8.42 -12.16 7.93
N SER A 194 7.63 -13.00 7.27
CA SER A 194 6.44 -12.61 6.48
C SER A 194 5.14 -12.72 7.30
N THR A 195 5.17 -13.30 8.50
CA THR A 195 3.97 -13.44 9.35
C THR A 195 3.35 -12.12 9.80
N HIS A 196 4.05 -10.98 9.65
CA HIS A 196 3.48 -9.66 9.90
C HIS A 196 2.25 -9.35 9.04
N HIS A 197 2.10 -10.01 7.90
CA HIS A 197 0.87 -9.95 7.13
C HIS A 197 -0.36 -10.40 7.93
N ALA A 198 -0.22 -11.41 8.80
CA ALA A 198 -1.30 -11.92 9.63
C ALA A 198 -1.57 -11.07 10.87
N TRP A 199 -0.53 -10.67 11.61
CA TRP A 199 -0.70 -10.04 12.92
C TRP A 199 -0.69 -8.50 12.90
N PHE A 200 -0.11 -7.84 11.90
CA PHE A 200 0.07 -6.38 11.92
C PHE A 200 -1.27 -5.62 11.94
N VAL A 201 -2.19 -6.01 11.08
CA VAL A 201 -3.53 -5.41 10.97
C VAL A 201 -4.32 -5.55 12.28
N PRO A 202 -4.53 -6.75 12.86
CA PRO A 202 -5.31 -6.89 14.08
C PRO A 202 -4.67 -6.17 15.27
N LEU A 203 -3.34 -6.23 15.43
CA LEU A 203 -2.66 -5.48 16.50
C LEU A 203 -2.82 -3.96 16.32
N SER A 204 -2.70 -3.45 15.09
CA SER A 204 -2.87 -2.03 14.78
C SER A 204 -4.29 -1.55 15.08
N ILE A 205 -5.31 -2.35 14.69
CA ILE A 205 -6.71 -2.07 15.00
C ILE A 205 -6.93 -2.06 16.52
N PHE A 206 -6.38 -3.03 17.24
CA PHE A 206 -6.45 -3.09 18.70
C PHE A 206 -5.85 -1.84 19.35
N CYS A 207 -4.65 -1.42 18.92
CA CYS A 207 -3.99 -0.21 19.39
C CYS A 207 -4.84 1.04 19.12
N LEU A 208 -5.50 1.15 17.97
CA LEU A 208 -6.32 2.32 17.61
C LEU A 208 -7.69 2.33 18.28
N HIS A 209 -8.34 1.17 18.45
CA HIS A 209 -9.74 1.05 18.85
C HIS A 209 -10.06 1.82 20.15
N ARG A 210 -9.20 1.70 21.17
CA ARG A 210 -9.35 2.42 22.45
C ARG A 210 -8.59 3.75 22.51
N ASN A 211 -7.82 4.10 21.49
CA ASN A 211 -7.02 5.33 21.45
C ASN A 211 -7.54 6.35 20.44
N GLY A 212 -8.88 6.46 20.36
CA GLY A 212 -9.58 7.44 19.52
C GLY A 212 -9.92 6.95 18.11
N GLY A 213 -9.72 5.66 17.83
CA GLY A 213 -10.12 4.97 16.60
C GLY A 213 -9.23 5.29 15.40
N TYR A 214 -9.64 4.79 14.24
CA TYR A 214 -8.95 5.04 12.97
C TYR A 214 -8.95 6.55 12.61
N PRO A 215 -7.78 7.18 12.43
CA PRO A 215 -7.68 8.60 12.13
C PRO A 215 -8.07 8.84 10.66
N ARG A 216 -9.10 9.66 10.43
CA ARG A 216 -9.61 9.94 9.06
C ARG A 216 -8.54 10.47 8.10
N LYS A 217 -7.57 11.23 8.63
CA LYS A 217 -6.46 11.77 7.83
C LYS A 217 -5.49 10.69 7.35
N GLY A 218 -5.55 9.47 7.90
CA GLY A 218 -4.71 8.34 7.48
C GLY A 218 -4.78 8.08 5.99
N TRP A 219 -5.95 8.25 5.36
CA TRP A 219 -6.11 8.14 3.90
C TRP A 219 -5.21 9.11 3.11
N VAL A 220 -5.23 10.39 3.47
CA VAL A 220 -4.36 11.41 2.83
C VAL A 220 -2.89 11.06 3.06
N GLY A 221 -2.53 10.61 4.26
CA GLY A 221 -1.16 10.22 4.57
C GLY A 221 -0.70 8.99 3.79
N SER A 222 -1.57 8.00 3.55
CA SER A 222 -1.24 6.84 2.71
C SER A 222 -0.99 7.29 1.27
N MET A 223 -1.85 8.16 0.71
CA MET A 223 -1.64 8.71 -0.64
C MET A 223 -0.32 9.45 -0.77
N ALA A 224 -0.01 10.32 0.19
CA ALA A 224 1.22 11.08 0.21
C ALA A 224 2.47 10.19 0.36
N MET A 225 2.34 9.06 1.08
CA MET A 225 3.43 8.11 1.28
C MET A 225 3.70 7.23 0.05
N THR A 226 2.69 6.89 -0.76
CA THR A 226 2.90 6.04 -1.94
C THR A 226 3.86 6.66 -2.94
N ILE A 227 3.77 7.97 -3.18
CA ILE A 227 4.64 8.66 -4.15
C ILE A 227 6.13 8.47 -3.84
N PRO A 228 6.66 8.83 -2.66
CA PRO A 228 8.07 8.62 -2.34
C PRO A 228 8.43 7.14 -2.28
N VAL A 229 7.56 6.27 -1.75
CA VAL A 229 7.85 4.83 -1.65
C VAL A 229 8.03 4.21 -3.03
N VAL A 230 7.09 4.43 -3.95
CA VAL A 230 7.18 3.92 -5.33
C VAL A 230 8.36 4.57 -6.05
N SER A 231 8.58 5.89 -5.88
CA SER A 231 9.70 6.59 -6.53
C SER A 231 11.06 6.03 -6.10
N ILE A 232 11.24 5.75 -4.81
CA ILE A 232 12.45 5.10 -4.29
C ILE A 232 12.57 3.67 -4.81
N SER A 233 11.47 2.91 -4.85
CA SER A 233 11.46 1.55 -5.41
C SER A 233 11.90 1.51 -6.88
N LYS A 234 11.59 2.53 -7.69
CA LYS A 234 12.06 2.63 -9.09
C LYS A 234 13.56 2.85 -9.25
N LEU A 235 14.25 3.29 -8.19
CA LEU A 235 15.71 3.44 -8.22
C LEU A 235 16.44 2.09 -8.20
N PHE A 236 15.76 1.03 -7.77
CA PHE A 236 16.28 -0.33 -7.82
C PHE A 236 15.99 -0.94 -9.19
N PRO A 237 16.92 -1.70 -9.78
CA PRO A 237 16.65 -2.39 -11.04
C PRO A 237 15.60 -3.48 -10.83
N ARG A 238 14.74 -3.68 -11.83
CA ARG A 238 13.71 -4.73 -11.84
C ARG A 238 14.29 -6.13 -11.68
N VAL A 239 15.48 -6.36 -12.26
CA VAL A 239 16.19 -7.62 -12.20
C VAL A 239 17.63 -7.34 -11.80
N ILE A 240 18.14 -8.08 -10.82
CA ILE A 240 19.54 -8.04 -10.40
C ILE A 240 20.19 -9.34 -10.85
N LEU A 241 21.36 -9.24 -11.49
CA LEU A 241 22.18 -10.41 -11.80
C LEU A 241 23.04 -10.74 -10.57
N LEU A 242 22.84 -11.91 -9.99
CA LEU A 242 23.64 -12.41 -8.88
C LEU A 242 25.03 -12.84 -9.37
N ALA A 243 26.00 -12.95 -8.45
CA ALA A 243 27.34 -13.42 -8.78
C ALA A 243 27.36 -14.84 -9.36
N SER A 244 26.34 -15.65 -9.08
CA SER A 244 26.11 -16.97 -9.68
C SER A 244 25.66 -16.92 -11.15
N GLY A 245 25.32 -15.75 -11.69
CA GLY A 245 24.67 -15.59 -12.99
C GLY A 245 23.15 -15.76 -12.97
N GLU A 246 22.57 -16.07 -11.81
CA GLU A 246 21.12 -16.17 -11.63
C GLU A 246 20.47 -14.78 -11.65
N GLN A 247 19.29 -14.67 -12.27
CA GLN A 247 18.49 -13.45 -12.27
C GLN A 247 17.58 -13.42 -11.05
N PHE A 248 17.72 -12.37 -10.23
CA PHE A 248 16.86 -12.12 -9.10
C PHE A 248 15.83 -11.03 -9.46
N TYR A 249 14.55 -11.39 -9.46
CA TYR A 249 13.45 -10.47 -9.74
C TYR A 249 13.15 -9.59 -8.52
N LEU A 250 13.29 -8.27 -8.68
CA LEU A 250 13.16 -7.25 -7.63
C LEU A 250 12.20 -6.13 -8.07
N ASN A 251 10.90 -6.46 -8.15
CA ASN A 251 9.85 -5.49 -8.47
C ASN A 251 9.16 -4.98 -7.19
N ILE A 252 9.92 -4.24 -6.37
CA ILE A 252 9.47 -3.72 -5.07
C ILE A 252 8.26 -2.81 -5.26
N ASN A 253 7.19 -3.05 -4.50
CA ASN A 253 5.93 -2.30 -4.57
C ASN A 253 5.33 -2.21 -5.98
N GLN A 254 5.63 -3.21 -6.83
CA GLN A 254 5.22 -3.23 -8.24
C GLN A 254 5.66 -1.96 -8.98
N ALA A 255 6.79 -1.36 -8.62
CA ALA A 255 7.17 -0.04 -9.13
C ALA A 255 7.57 -0.04 -10.62
N HIS A 256 7.92 -1.20 -11.18
CA HIS A 256 8.34 -1.35 -12.58
C HIS A 256 7.23 -1.88 -13.48
N GLU A 257 6.45 -2.84 -12.98
CA GLU A 257 5.38 -3.50 -13.74
C GLU A 257 4.40 -4.22 -12.82
N TRP A 258 3.26 -4.63 -13.37
CA TRP A 258 2.32 -5.50 -12.67
C TRP A 258 2.85 -6.94 -12.60
N TRP A 259 2.26 -7.78 -11.74
CA TRP A 259 2.68 -9.17 -11.67
C TRP A 259 2.41 -9.90 -12.99
N GLU A 260 3.41 -10.61 -13.51
CA GLU A 260 3.34 -11.28 -14.82
C GLU A 260 2.41 -12.50 -14.82
N ASP A 261 2.11 -13.07 -13.66
CA ASP A 261 1.17 -14.18 -13.45
C ASP A 261 -0.31 -13.74 -13.51
N MET A 262 -0.57 -12.43 -13.43
CA MET A 262 -1.91 -11.85 -13.58
C MET A 262 -2.22 -11.57 -15.05
N GLU A 263 -2.70 -12.59 -15.75
CA GLU A 263 -3.11 -12.51 -17.16
C GLU A 263 -4.64 -12.33 -17.31
N GLY A 264 -5.07 -11.76 -18.43
CA GLY A 264 -6.50 -11.68 -18.79
C GLY A 264 -7.17 -10.39 -18.34
N TRP A 265 -8.48 -10.27 -18.58
CA TRP A 265 -9.24 -9.08 -18.19
C TRP A 265 -9.50 -9.06 -16.67
N PRO A 266 -9.29 -7.92 -15.97
CA PRO A 266 -8.94 -6.59 -16.49
C PRO A 266 -7.42 -6.28 -16.53
N TRP A 267 -6.55 -7.22 -16.17
CA TRP A 267 -5.09 -7.03 -16.04
C TRP A 267 -4.40 -6.68 -17.36
N ASP A 268 -4.91 -7.18 -18.48
CA ASP A 268 -4.41 -6.84 -19.82
C ASP A 268 -4.55 -5.35 -20.17
N LEU A 269 -5.39 -4.60 -19.44
CA LEU A 269 -5.58 -3.16 -19.62
C LEU A 269 -4.50 -2.32 -18.91
N ILE A 270 -3.59 -2.94 -18.15
CA ILE A 270 -2.55 -2.24 -17.42
C ILE A 270 -1.50 -1.69 -18.41
N PRO A 271 -1.16 -0.39 -18.36
CA PRO A 271 -0.17 0.19 -19.26
C PRO A 271 1.21 -0.44 -19.09
N LYS A 272 1.91 -0.67 -20.21
CA LYS A 272 3.29 -1.18 -20.23
C LYS A 272 4.34 -0.08 -20.36
N GLU A 273 3.94 1.11 -20.80
CA GLU A 273 4.83 2.27 -20.89
C GLU A 273 5.14 2.79 -19.47
N LYS A 274 6.40 3.15 -19.22
CA LYS A 274 6.91 3.39 -17.85
C LYS A 274 6.25 4.55 -17.11
N ASN A 275 5.86 5.60 -17.82
CA ASN A 275 5.23 6.79 -17.25
C ASN A 275 3.73 6.57 -17.05
N GLU A 276 3.07 5.98 -18.04
CA GLU A 276 1.66 5.57 -17.95
C GLU A 276 1.45 4.57 -16.81
N TYR A 277 2.34 3.58 -16.68
CA TYR A 277 2.30 2.58 -15.61
C TYR A 277 2.47 3.22 -14.23
N PHE A 278 3.38 4.19 -14.09
CA PHE A 278 3.55 4.92 -12.83
C PHE A 278 2.28 5.69 -12.45
N LEU A 279 1.68 6.42 -13.38
CA LEU A 279 0.42 7.11 -13.14
C LEU A 279 -0.71 6.14 -12.81
N PHE A 280 -0.81 5.03 -13.54
CA PHE A 280 -1.74 3.94 -13.24
C PHE A 280 -1.57 3.45 -11.80
N LEU A 281 -0.34 3.15 -11.37
CA LEU A 281 -0.07 2.62 -10.03
C LEU A 281 -0.47 3.62 -8.93
N ILE A 282 -0.23 4.92 -9.11
CA ILE A 282 -0.67 5.96 -8.17
C ILE A 282 -2.20 6.05 -8.13
N CYS A 283 -2.87 6.03 -9.28
CA CYS A 283 -4.33 6.06 -9.37
C CYS A 283 -4.96 4.80 -8.74
N PHE A 284 -4.43 3.62 -9.07
CA PHE A 284 -4.85 2.33 -8.54
C PHE A 284 -4.68 2.29 -7.02
N SER A 285 -3.53 2.73 -6.51
CA SER A 285 -3.29 2.88 -5.07
C SER A 285 -4.32 3.81 -4.43
N GLY A 286 -4.71 4.89 -5.10
CA GLY A 286 -5.76 5.79 -4.64
C GLY A 286 -7.14 5.15 -4.52
N VAL A 287 -7.53 4.34 -5.50
CA VAL A 287 -8.76 3.55 -5.43
C VAL A 287 -8.67 2.56 -4.27
N LEU A 288 -7.59 1.78 -4.20
CA LEU A 288 -7.36 0.77 -3.16
C LEU A 288 -7.44 1.38 -1.75
N PHE A 289 -6.75 2.49 -1.52
CA PHE A 289 -6.73 3.17 -0.23
C PHE A 289 -8.08 3.80 0.11
N THR A 290 -8.87 4.21 -0.89
CA THR A 290 -10.22 4.72 -0.67
C THR A 290 -11.16 3.60 -0.22
N VAL A 291 -11.06 2.41 -0.83
CA VAL A 291 -11.80 1.22 -0.40
C VAL A 291 -11.41 0.83 1.03
N THR A 292 -10.11 0.76 1.32
CA THR A 292 -9.60 0.51 2.69
C THR A 292 -10.14 1.54 3.68
N HIS A 293 -10.12 2.82 3.33
CA HIS A 293 -10.59 3.90 4.18
C HIS A 293 -12.08 3.75 4.51
N ALA A 294 -12.91 3.43 3.50
CA ALA A 294 -14.33 3.20 3.68
C ALA A 294 -14.59 1.99 4.59
N PHE A 295 -13.88 0.88 4.37
CA PHE A 295 -13.95 -0.31 5.21
C PHE A 295 -13.55 0.01 6.66
N MET A 296 -12.44 0.70 6.89
CA MET A 296 -11.98 1.07 8.22
C MET A 296 -12.94 1.99 8.96
N LYS A 297 -13.61 2.91 8.24
CA LYS A 297 -14.69 3.73 8.80
C LYS A 297 -15.90 2.88 9.20
N LEU A 298 -16.31 1.93 8.36
CA LEU A 298 -17.41 1.02 8.66
C LEU A 298 -17.07 0.16 9.88
N LEU A 299 -15.87 -0.44 9.92
CA LEU A 299 -15.41 -1.23 11.05
C LEU A 299 -15.40 -0.40 12.34
N CYS A 300 -14.84 0.81 12.32
CA CYS A 300 -14.87 1.70 13.49
C CYS A 300 -16.31 2.05 13.90
N TYR A 301 -17.22 2.28 12.95
CA TYR A 301 -18.63 2.54 13.24
C TYR A 301 -19.29 1.35 13.93
N LEU A 302 -19.04 0.11 13.47
CA LEU A 302 -19.62 -1.11 14.03
C LEU A 302 -19.04 -1.47 15.40
N VAL A 303 -17.73 -1.29 15.61
CA VAL A 303 -17.04 -1.72 16.83
C VAL A 303 -17.06 -0.63 17.92
N ILE A 304 -16.93 0.66 17.58
CA ILE A 304 -16.82 1.74 18.58
C ILE A 304 -18.19 2.25 19.05
N LYS A 305 -19.23 2.25 18.20
CA LYS A 305 -20.55 2.82 18.56
C LYS A 305 -21.31 1.98 19.60
N LYS A 306 -20.82 0.80 19.98
CA LYS A 306 -21.57 -0.17 20.79
C LYS A 306 -21.31 -0.11 22.30
N ASN A 307 -20.49 0.83 22.79
CA ASN A 307 -20.22 1.07 24.21
C ASN A 307 -20.37 2.56 24.53
#